data_AF-A0A0L8FSG9-F1
#
_entry.id   AF-A0A0L8FSG9-F1
#
_cell.length_a   1.000
_cell.length_b   1.000
_cell.length_c   1.000
_cell.angle_alpha   90.00
_cell.angle_beta   90.00
_cell.angle_gamma   90.00
#
_symmetry.space_group_name_H-M   'P 1'
#
loop_
_entity.id
_entity.type
_entity.pdbx_description
1 polymer ?
#
loop_
_entity_poly.entity_id
_entity_poly.type
_entity_poly.pdbx_seq_one_letter_code
_entity_poly.pdbx_strand_id
1 'polypeptide(L)'
;MDHTQNNTQKLQFDLLFVKRFLKLFTFMFPSFLSLPTLLCTFLLLLSMLEQFIIYKLGLIPSQYYKILGNKDAVSFKSITIRALLIIVTEAFISSTLRYTVSMLHIQWREHLTLTFHKEYFKDVLYYYVNMFSRDIDNPDQRIAEDINNMCDTFSQIFAPIILAPFIIGYYVHQTIVISGYIGPLVVFGFFLVFSFINRFIMSSVVYYVYKKEKLEGDFRFKHMQIRVNSEPMAFYQSGATEYLKSNSILFELLRSQYRVAQKNYLLNFFVKMSDYIGIILNYIILAIPIFAGFYNDLSAAELSSVISKNAFIIIYLINNFTRLIDLSVNAAMTAGLAHRVGLLFETLLQLKNSEKPLITTYANSTERRSSLTEDSFSCSNVAFKVQNVSYNIPRSNVILCKNLTFQLQIGTNVLLTGESGCGKSSLLRVISGLWPHASGTISCPHYLGSDGIMFLPQKPYLTNGSLLQQIIYPEYEKTFIHDSITTERIFNYLDRVQLNDLVSCVGRLDAKVEWN
;
A
#
# COMPACT_ATOMS: atom_id res chain seq x y z
N MET A 1 1.97 -30.53 -13.75
CA MET A 1 2.91 -29.68 -14.51
C MET A 1 2.11 -29.05 -15.64
N ASP A 2 2.41 -27.80 -16.00
CA ASP A 2 1.77 -26.99 -17.06
C ASP A 2 0.52 -26.16 -16.74
N HIS A 3 0.58 -25.34 -15.68
CA HIS A 3 -0.25 -24.11 -15.60
C HIS A 3 0.42 -22.91 -14.88
N THR A 4 1.69 -23.01 -14.47
CA THR A 4 2.38 -21.96 -13.71
C THR A 4 3.09 -20.90 -14.56
N GLN A 5 3.00 -20.95 -15.90
CA GLN A 5 3.74 -20.05 -16.79
C GLN A 5 2.97 -18.81 -17.29
N ASN A 6 1.69 -18.61 -16.94
CA ASN A 6 0.89 -17.51 -17.53
C ASN A 6 0.42 -16.38 -16.59
N ASN A 7 0.72 -16.42 -15.28
CA ASN A 7 0.31 -15.33 -14.36
C ASN A 7 1.30 -14.15 -14.28
N THR A 8 2.37 -14.15 -15.08
CA THR A 8 2.97 -12.90 -15.57
C THR A 8 2.12 -12.35 -16.72
N GLN A 9 0.80 -12.22 -16.52
CA GLN A 9 0.03 -11.22 -17.25
C GLN A 9 0.66 -9.89 -16.89
N LYS A 10 1.61 -9.51 -17.74
CA LYS A 10 2.18 -8.19 -17.95
C LYS A 10 1.63 -7.16 -16.96
N LEU A 11 2.50 -6.67 -16.07
CA LEU A 11 2.37 -5.33 -15.47
C LEU A 11 2.39 -4.26 -16.58
N GLN A 12 1.46 -4.35 -17.52
CA GLN A 12 1.17 -3.34 -18.51
C GLN A 12 0.16 -2.39 -17.88
N PHE A 13 0.28 -1.11 -18.23
CA PHE A 13 -0.70 -0.08 -17.91
C PHE A 13 -2.00 -0.37 -18.67
N ASP A 14 -2.73 -1.39 -18.22
CA ASP A 14 -3.97 -1.85 -18.82
C ASP A 14 -5.17 -1.12 -18.22
N LEU A 15 -6.31 -1.11 -18.92
CA LEU A 15 -7.57 -0.54 -18.42
C LEU A 15 -7.97 -1.12 -17.04
N LEU A 16 -7.58 -2.37 -16.76
CA LEU A 16 -7.78 -3.01 -15.46
C LEU A 16 -6.99 -2.31 -14.35
N PHE A 17 -5.74 -1.90 -14.61
CA PHE A 17 -4.94 -1.12 -13.67
C PHE A 17 -5.63 0.21 -13.33
N VAL A 18 -6.10 0.93 -14.35
CA VAL A 18 -6.79 2.22 -14.14
C VAL A 18 -8.05 2.03 -13.29
N LYS A 19 -8.84 0.98 -13.55
CA LYS A 19 -10.03 0.65 -12.75
C LYS A 19 -9.68 0.35 -11.29
N ARG A 20 -8.63 -0.44 -11.05
CA ARG A 20 -8.12 -0.75 -9.70
C ARG A 20 -7.68 0.52 -8.98
N PHE A 21 -6.86 1.32 -9.67
CA PHE A 21 -6.32 2.56 -9.13
C PHE A 21 -7.43 3.56 -8.79
N LEU A 22 -8.40 3.77 -9.69
CA LEU A 22 -9.54 4.66 -9.45
C LEU A 22 -10.36 4.21 -8.24
N LYS A 23 -10.55 2.90 -8.05
CA LYS A 23 -11.25 2.40 -6.87
C LYS A 23 -10.48 2.69 -5.57
N LEU A 24 -9.16 2.46 -5.56
CA LEU A 24 -8.31 2.83 -4.43
C LEU A 24 -8.33 4.35 -4.18
N PHE A 25 -8.28 5.13 -5.26
CA PHE A 25 -8.35 6.59 -5.22
C PHE A 25 -9.64 7.08 -4.54
N THR A 26 -10.79 6.45 -4.79
CA THR A 26 -12.04 6.84 -4.09
C THR A 26 -11.96 6.66 -2.57
N PHE A 27 -11.18 5.71 -2.06
CA PHE A 27 -11.01 5.55 -0.61
C PHE A 27 -10.03 6.55 0.01
N MET A 28 -9.13 7.11 -0.81
CA MET A 28 -8.21 8.16 -0.38
C MET A 28 -8.92 9.51 -0.17
N PHE A 29 -10.13 9.66 -0.74
CA PHE A 29 -10.96 10.85 -0.66
C PHE A 29 -12.38 10.48 -0.18
N PRO A 30 -12.60 10.33 1.13
CA PRO A 30 -13.89 9.85 1.65
C PRO A 30 -15.05 10.84 1.41
N SER A 31 -14.78 12.14 1.35
CA SER A 31 -15.77 13.18 1.05
C SER A 31 -15.11 14.44 0.47
N PHE A 32 -15.88 15.30 -0.21
CA PHE A 32 -15.38 16.54 -0.81
C PHE A 32 -14.87 17.59 0.20
N LEU A 33 -15.27 17.50 1.47
CA LEU A 33 -14.80 18.37 2.57
C LEU A 33 -13.91 17.62 3.57
N SER A 34 -13.37 16.47 3.19
CA SER A 34 -12.44 15.72 4.03
C SER A 34 -11.08 16.41 4.11
N LEU A 35 -10.36 16.20 5.21
CA LEU A 35 -9.01 16.72 5.42
C LEU A 35 -8.04 16.38 4.27
N PRO A 36 -8.02 15.15 3.70
CA PRO A 36 -7.19 14.84 2.53
C PRO A 36 -7.52 15.70 1.30
N THR A 37 -8.81 16.03 1.09
CA THR A 37 -9.24 16.88 -0.03
C THR A 37 -8.76 18.31 0.15
N LEU A 38 -8.90 18.85 1.38
CA LEU A 38 -8.40 20.18 1.73
C LEU A 38 -6.87 20.27 1.62
N LEU A 39 -6.15 19.23 2.04
CA LEU A 39 -4.70 19.16 1.87
C LEU A 39 -4.30 19.09 0.40
N CYS A 40 -5.05 18.37 -0.45
CA CYS A 40 -4.81 18.33 -1.89
C CYS A 40 -5.05 19.67 -2.58
N THR A 41 -6.15 20.37 -2.24
CA THR A 41 -6.44 21.68 -2.81
C THR A 41 -5.41 22.71 -2.35
N PHE A 42 -5.03 22.69 -1.07
CA PHE A 42 -3.94 23.51 -0.54
C PHE A 42 -2.61 23.20 -1.24
N LEU A 43 -2.28 21.92 -1.43
CA LEU A 43 -1.07 21.48 -2.14
C LEU A 43 -1.03 22.02 -3.57
N LEU A 44 -2.13 21.93 -4.32
CA LEU A 44 -2.21 22.42 -5.70
C LEU A 44 -2.07 23.96 -5.76
N LEU A 45 -2.75 24.69 -4.88
CA LEU A 45 -2.64 26.15 -4.80
C LEU A 45 -1.22 26.60 -4.45
N LEU A 46 -0.63 25.96 -3.44
CA LEU A 46 0.72 26.25 -3.00
C LEU A 46 1.75 25.90 -4.10
N SER A 47 1.52 24.82 -4.84
CA SER A 47 2.37 24.43 -5.97
C SER A 47 2.27 25.42 -7.13
N MET A 48 1.07 25.96 -7.43
CA MET A 48 0.92 27.04 -8.41
C MET A 48 1.65 28.32 -7.97
N LEU A 49 1.59 28.65 -6.68
CA LEU A 49 2.27 29.81 -6.11
C LEU A 49 3.80 29.63 -6.15
N GLU A 50 4.31 28.43 -5.88
CA GLU A 50 5.73 28.07 -6.05
C GLU A 50 6.18 28.30 -7.50
N GLN A 51 5.38 27.86 -8.50
CA GLN A 51 5.72 28.09 -9.91
C GLN A 51 5.83 29.58 -10.27
N PHE A 52 4.98 30.43 -9.69
CA PHE A 52 5.08 31.88 -9.89
C PHE A 52 6.36 32.46 -9.29
N ILE A 53 6.76 32.00 -8.10
CA ILE A 53 7.98 32.45 -7.44
C ILE A 53 9.21 31.96 -8.19
N ILE A 54 9.24 30.71 -8.63
CA ILE A 54 10.32 30.17 -9.46
C ILE A 54 10.49 30.98 -10.74
N TYR A 55 9.39 31.36 -11.41
CA TYR A 55 9.46 32.25 -12.57
C TYR A 55 10.10 33.60 -12.22
N LYS A 56 9.70 34.23 -11.10
CA LYS A 56 10.30 35.49 -10.64
C LYS A 56 11.78 35.33 -10.31
N LEU A 57 12.15 34.24 -9.64
CA LEU A 57 13.52 33.90 -9.28
C LEU A 57 14.38 33.73 -10.54
N GLY A 58 13.85 33.07 -11.57
CA GLY A 58 14.52 32.85 -12.84
C GLY A 58 14.78 34.11 -13.67
N LEU A 59 14.03 35.19 -13.44
CA LEU A 59 14.25 36.49 -14.08
C LEU A 59 15.31 37.34 -13.39
N ILE A 60 15.70 37.01 -12.15
CA ILE A 60 16.67 37.79 -11.38
C ILE A 60 18.04 37.86 -12.08
N PRO A 61 18.62 36.76 -12.60
CA PRO A 61 19.89 36.82 -13.34
C PRO A 61 19.87 37.82 -14.50
N SER A 62 18.79 37.87 -15.26
CA SER A 62 18.60 38.83 -16.37
C SER A 62 18.65 40.28 -15.91
N GLN A 63 18.12 40.57 -14.71
CA GLN A 63 18.18 41.91 -14.11
C GLN A 63 19.61 42.25 -13.63
N TYR A 64 20.33 41.28 -13.07
CA TYR A 64 21.74 41.45 -12.71
C TYR A 64 22.61 41.76 -13.93
N TYR A 65 22.45 41.05 -15.05
CA TYR A 65 23.20 41.36 -16.28
C TYR A 65 22.97 42.79 -16.77
N LYS A 66 21.72 43.29 -16.69
CA LYS A 66 21.38 44.66 -17.06
C LYS A 66 22.06 45.70 -16.14
N ILE A 67 22.00 45.49 -14.83
CA ILE A 67 22.56 46.42 -13.84
C ILE A 67 24.08 46.43 -13.87
N LEU A 68 24.71 45.26 -13.97
CA LEU A 68 26.17 45.13 -14.04
C LEU A 68 26.71 45.74 -15.33
N GLY A 69 26.02 45.55 -16.46
CA GLY A 69 26.35 46.21 -17.72
C GLY A 69 26.27 47.74 -17.64
N ASN A 70 25.27 48.26 -16.92
CA ASN A 70 25.07 49.70 -16.71
C ASN A 70 25.85 50.29 -15.52
N LYS A 71 26.57 49.46 -14.74
CA LYS A 71 27.34 49.85 -13.55
C LYS A 71 26.54 50.62 -12.47
N ASP A 72 25.26 50.29 -12.29
CA ASP A 72 24.38 50.96 -11.31
C ASP A 72 24.44 50.29 -9.92
N ALA A 73 25.24 50.87 -9.01
CA ALA A 73 25.43 50.36 -7.66
C ALA A 73 24.19 50.49 -6.75
N VAL A 74 23.34 51.48 -6.97
CA VAL A 74 22.15 51.71 -6.13
C VAL A 74 21.09 50.66 -6.45
N SER A 75 20.83 50.43 -7.75
CA SER A 75 19.91 49.38 -8.18
C SER A 75 20.43 47.99 -7.80
N PHE A 76 21.74 47.76 -7.83
CA PHE A 76 22.34 46.49 -7.41
C PHE A 76 21.96 46.10 -5.97
N LYS A 77 22.06 47.05 -5.02
CA LYS A 77 21.67 46.80 -3.62
C LYS A 77 20.18 46.47 -3.50
N SER A 78 19.32 47.20 -4.21
CA SER A 78 17.87 46.97 -4.20
C SER A 78 17.50 45.59 -4.74
N ILE A 79 18.07 45.18 -5.88
CA ILE A 79 17.82 43.86 -6.47
C ILE A 79 18.36 42.75 -5.58
N THR A 80 19.51 42.93 -4.94
CA THR A 80 20.08 41.94 -4.02
C THR A 80 19.17 41.68 -2.82
N ILE A 81 18.63 42.74 -2.20
CA ILE A 81 17.68 42.61 -1.10
C ILE A 81 16.40 41.89 -1.58
N ARG A 82 15.87 42.28 -2.74
CA ARG A 82 14.68 41.64 -3.32
C ARG A 82 14.93 40.16 -3.63
N ALA A 83 16.11 39.82 -4.16
CA ALA A 83 16.50 38.44 -4.46
C ALA A 83 16.57 37.59 -3.19
N LEU A 84 17.18 38.12 -2.12
CA LEU A 84 17.23 37.45 -0.83
C LEU A 84 15.83 37.17 -0.27
N LEU A 85 14.92 38.15 -0.33
CA LEU A 85 13.52 37.99 0.12
C LEU A 85 12.77 36.92 -0.69
N ILE A 86 12.94 36.89 -2.01
CA ILE A 86 12.34 35.87 -2.88
C ILE A 86 12.91 34.49 -2.52
N ILE A 87 14.22 34.36 -2.31
CA ILE A 87 14.87 33.09 -1.92
C ILE A 87 14.33 32.58 -0.57
N VAL A 88 14.19 33.44 0.44
CA VAL A 88 13.62 33.06 1.75
C VAL A 88 12.16 32.60 1.60
N THR A 89 11.40 33.31 0.77
CA THR A 89 9.99 32.98 0.51
C THR A 89 9.87 31.64 -0.22
N GLU A 90 10.71 31.40 -1.23
CA GLU A 90 10.80 30.12 -1.94
C GLU A 90 11.18 28.97 -1.00
N ALA A 91 12.18 29.17 -0.14
CA ALA A 91 12.57 28.17 0.84
C ALA A 91 11.42 27.80 1.79
N PHE A 92 10.66 28.81 2.25
CA PHE A 92 9.47 28.59 3.08
C PHE A 92 8.38 27.80 2.36
N ILE A 93 8.07 28.17 1.11
CA ILE A 93 7.02 27.50 0.32
C ILE A 93 7.42 26.07 -0.05
N SER A 94 8.65 25.87 -0.53
CA SER A 94 9.16 24.53 -0.86
C SER A 94 9.21 23.61 0.37
N SER A 95 9.52 24.16 1.55
CA SER A 95 9.43 23.41 2.81
C SER A 95 7.99 23.06 3.17
N THR A 96 7.07 24.03 3.05
CA THR A 96 5.63 23.84 3.33
C THR A 96 5.01 22.83 2.37
N LEU A 97 5.38 22.85 1.09
CA LEU A 97 4.94 21.86 0.09
C LEU A 97 5.36 20.45 0.48
N ARG A 98 6.64 20.25 0.83
CA ARG A 98 7.15 18.96 1.29
C ARG A 98 6.43 18.48 2.55
N TYR A 99 6.17 19.37 3.50
CA TYR A 99 5.38 19.06 4.68
C TYR A 99 3.95 18.63 4.33
N THR A 100 3.26 19.34 3.43
CA THR A 100 1.91 18.99 2.97
C THR A 100 1.88 17.63 2.25
N VAL A 101 2.89 17.33 1.41
CA VAL A 101 3.04 16.02 0.75
C VAL A 101 3.18 14.89 1.78
N SER A 102 4.01 15.07 2.82
CA SER A 102 4.18 14.10 3.90
C SER A 102 2.90 13.90 4.72
N MET A 103 2.19 14.98 5.04
CA MET A 103 0.91 14.90 5.74
C MET A 103 -0.16 14.18 4.92
N LEU A 104 -0.19 14.43 3.60
CA LEU A 104 -1.10 13.75 2.69
C LEU A 104 -0.81 12.25 2.60
N HIS A 105 0.47 11.87 2.56
CA HIS A 105 0.89 10.46 2.63
C HIS A 105 0.35 9.77 3.89
N ILE A 106 0.49 10.38 5.07
CA ILE A 106 0.02 9.81 6.34
C ILE A 106 -1.50 9.64 6.33
N GLN A 107 -2.24 10.69 5.94
CA GLN A 107 -3.70 10.67 5.91
C GLN A 107 -4.25 9.63 4.93
N TRP A 108 -3.65 9.51 3.75
CA TRP A 108 -4.02 8.48 2.80
C TRP A 108 -3.71 7.06 3.28
N ARG A 109 -2.55 6.85 3.92
CA ARG A 109 -2.20 5.57 4.53
C ARG A 109 -3.23 5.20 5.61
N GLU A 110 -3.61 6.14 6.47
CA GLU A 110 -4.62 5.93 7.51
C GLU A 110 -5.94 5.45 6.90
N HIS A 111 -6.51 6.20 5.96
CA HIS A 111 -7.79 5.87 5.35
C HIS A 111 -7.78 4.53 4.59
N LEU A 112 -6.74 4.28 3.79
CA LEU A 112 -6.60 3.02 3.07
C LEU A 112 -6.42 1.85 4.02
N THR A 113 -5.52 1.95 5.00
CA THR A 113 -5.24 0.85 5.93
C THR A 113 -6.48 0.52 6.77
N LEU A 114 -7.20 1.54 7.27
CA LEU A 114 -8.45 1.33 8.02
C LEU A 114 -9.53 0.67 7.16
N THR A 115 -9.64 1.05 5.88
CA THR A 115 -10.59 0.43 4.95
C THR A 115 -10.23 -1.03 4.68
N PHE A 116 -8.94 -1.32 4.47
CA PHE A 116 -8.45 -2.69 4.29
C PHE A 116 -8.64 -3.52 5.55
N HIS A 117 -8.35 -2.98 6.73
CA HIS A 117 -8.59 -3.67 8.01
C HIS A 117 -10.07 -4.00 8.18
N LYS A 118 -10.96 -3.05 7.90
CA LYS A 118 -12.41 -3.24 8.02
C LYS A 118 -12.89 -4.40 7.14
N GLU A 119 -12.38 -4.54 5.92
CA GLU A 119 -12.77 -5.62 5.01
C GLU A 119 -12.00 -6.93 5.26
N TYR A 120 -10.71 -6.87 5.62
CA TYR A 120 -9.88 -8.04 5.86
C TYR A 120 -10.27 -8.80 7.14
N PHE A 121 -10.57 -8.06 8.21
CA PHE A 121 -11.03 -8.62 9.49
C PHE A 121 -12.55 -8.79 9.56
N LYS A 122 -13.27 -8.51 8.46
CA LYS A 122 -14.69 -8.81 8.42
C LYS A 122 -14.89 -10.33 8.42
N ASP A 123 -15.65 -10.80 9.40
CA ASP A 123 -15.98 -12.21 9.58
C ASP A 123 -14.72 -13.09 9.69
N VAL A 124 -14.50 -13.98 8.71
CA VAL A 124 -13.33 -14.88 8.64
C VAL A 124 -12.52 -14.66 7.35
N LEU A 125 -12.66 -13.51 6.68
CA LEU A 125 -12.02 -13.27 5.38
C LEU A 125 -10.48 -13.37 5.44
N TYR A 126 -9.87 -12.95 6.55
CA TYR A 126 -8.43 -13.13 6.80
C TYR A 126 -7.99 -14.60 6.71
N TYR A 127 -8.80 -15.53 7.22
CA TYR A 127 -8.52 -16.97 7.10
C TYR A 127 -8.62 -17.42 5.65
N TYR A 128 -9.67 -16.96 4.95
CA TYR A 128 -9.90 -17.38 3.57
C TYR A 128 -8.80 -16.92 2.62
N VAL A 129 -8.34 -15.67 2.76
CA VAL A 129 -7.26 -15.13 1.95
C VAL A 129 -5.97 -15.93 2.15
N ASN A 130 -5.60 -16.25 3.39
CA ASN A 130 -4.37 -17.01 3.68
C ASN A 130 -4.47 -18.49 3.28
N MET A 131 -5.65 -19.10 3.40
CA MET A 131 -5.82 -20.55 3.21
C MET A 131 -6.23 -20.92 1.77
N PHE A 132 -7.04 -20.13 1.07
CA PHE A 132 -7.61 -20.54 -0.23
C PHE A 132 -7.10 -19.73 -1.43
N SER A 133 -6.70 -18.48 -1.26
CA SER A 133 -6.25 -17.65 -2.37
C SER A 133 -4.85 -18.06 -2.83
N ARG A 134 -4.72 -18.51 -4.08
CA ARG A 134 -3.41 -18.85 -4.69
C ARG A 134 -2.68 -17.63 -5.26
N ASP A 135 -3.43 -16.61 -5.64
CA ASP A 135 -2.91 -15.44 -6.35
C ASP A 135 -2.43 -14.32 -5.40
N ILE A 136 -2.68 -14.47 -4.10
CA ILE A 136 -2.30 -13.50 -3.07
C ILE A 136 -1.14 -14.07 -2.26
N ASP A 137 0.05 -13.53 -2.48
CA ASP A 137 1.22 -13.72 -1.64
C ASP A 137 1.32 -12.61 -0.58
N ASN A 138 1.73 -13.02 0.63
CA ASN A 138 2.08 -12.15 1.77
C ASN A 138 1.07 -10.99 1.99
N PRO A 139 -0.20 -11.28 2.33
CA PRO A 139 -1.22 -10.23 2.51
C PRO A 139 -0.89 -9.26 3.65
N ASP A 140 -0.15 -9.72 4.65
CA ASP A 140 0.43 -8.93 5.74
C ASP A 140 1.39 -7.85 5.21
N GLN A 141 2.34 -8.23 4.34
CA GLN A 141 3.27 -7.31 3.68
C GLN A 141 2.52 -6.27 2.82
N ARG A 142 1.48 -6.72 2.10
CA ARG A 142 0.67 -5.84 1.25
C ARG A 142 -0.06 -4.76 2.07
N ILE A 143 -0.62 -5.13 3.22
CA ILE A 143 -1.35 -4.18 4.08
C ILE A 143 -0.38 -3.27 4.83
N ALA A 144 0.71 -3.81 5.38
CA ALA A 144 1.61 -3.06 6.26
C ALA A 144 2.58 -2.14 5.49
N GLU A 145 3.15 -2.61 4.38
CA GLU A 145 4.26 -1.93 3.69
C GLU A 145 3.87 -1.46 2.28
N ASP A 146 3.20 -2.28 1.46
CA ASP A 146 2.86 -1.86 0.10
C ASP A 146 1.90 -0.66 0.08
N ILE A 147 0.87 -0.63 0.96
CA ILE A 147 -0.03 0.54 1.10
C ILE A 147 0.78 1.78 1.48
N ASN A 148 1.71 1.66 2.45
CA ASN A 148 2.55 2.76 2.88
C ASN A 148 3.39 3.32 1.72
N ASN A 149 4.11 2.43 1.03
CA ASN A 149 5.01 2.80 -0.05
C ASN A 149 4.23 3.38 -1.24
N MET A 150 3.04 2.85 -1.54
CA MET A 150 2.16 3.38 -2.58
C MET A 150 1.69 4.80 -2.26
N CYS A 151 1.26 5.06 -1.01
CA CYS A 151 0.83 6.40 -0.58
C CYS A 151 1.98 7.40 -0.64
N ASP A 152 3.20 6.99 -0.28
CA ASP A 152 4.39 7.86 -0.32
C ASP A 152 4.78 8.22 -1.75
N THR A 153 4.92 7.23 -2.63
CA THR A 153 5.26 7.50 -4.03
C THR A 153 4.15 8.28 -4.74
N PHE A 154 2.88 8.02 -4.40
CA PHE A 154 1.76 8.72 -5.00
C PHE A 154 1.66 10.19 -4.56
N SER A 155 1.87 10.50 -3.28
CA SER A 155 1.80 11.88 -2.77
C SER A 155 2.87 12.77 -3.42
N GLN A 156 4.05 12.21 -3.71
CA GLN A 156 5.14 12.91 -4.38
C GLN A 156 4.84 13.25 -5.85
N ILE A 157 4.06 12.41 -6.55
CA ILE A 157 3.75 12.61 -7.98
C ILE A 157 2.41 13.30 -8.24
N PHE A 158 1.52 13.37 -7.24
CA PHE A 158 0.16 13.88 -7.39
C PHE A 158 0.10 15.30 -7.98
N ALA A 159 0.66 16.30 -7.28
CA ALA A 159 0.63 17.68 -7.75
C ALA A 159 1.46 17.92 -9.02
N PRO A 160 2.69 17.36 -9.15
CA PRO A 160 3.50 17.55 -10.35
C PRO A 160 2.84 17.05 -11.64
N ILE A 161 2.18 15.89 -11.61
CA ILE A 161 1.50 15.32 -12.79
C ILE A 161 0.33 16.21 -13.22
N ILE A 162 -0.46 16.73 -12.27
CA ILE A 162 -1.61 17.61 -12.55
C ILE A 162 -1.15 18.93 -13.16
N LEU A 163 -0.05 19.51 -12.68
CA LEU A 163 0.43 20.81 -13.11
C LEU A 163 1.27 20.79 -14.39
N ALA A 164 1.89 19.65 -14.71
CA ALA A 164 2.82 19.55 -15.84
C ALA A 164 2.25 20.03 -17.18
N PRO A 165 1.00 19.69 -17.60
CA PRO A 165 0.44 20.19 -18.87
C PRO A 165 0.35 21.71 -18.94
N PHE A 166 0.00 22.36 -17.82
CA PHE A 166 -0.14 23.82 -17.75
C PHE A 166 1.22 24.52 -17.79
N ILE A 167 2.19 24.01 -17.02
CA ILE A 167 3.55 24.57 -16.98
C ILE A 167 4.21 24.40 -18.34
N ILE A 168 4.19 23.19 -18.91
CA ILE A 168 4.79 22.90 -20.22
C ILE A 168 4.12 23.75 -21.29
N GLY A 169 2.77 23.84 -21.31
CA GLY A 169 2.05 24.68 -22.27
C GLY A 169 2.49 26.15 -22.22
N TYR A 170 2.62 26.72 -21.02
CA TYR A 170 3.09 28.10 -20.83
C TYR A 170 4.53 28.30 -21.35
N TYR A 171 5.46 27.43 -20.98
CA TYR A 171 6.87 27.56 -21.38
C TYR A 171 7.12 27.21 -22.85
N VAL A 172 6.31 26.33 -23.45
CA VAL A 172 6.28 26.12 -24.91
C VAL A 172 5.87 27.41 -25.61
N HIS A 173 4.77 28.05 -25.18
CA HIS A 173 4.33 29.32 -25.75
C HIS A 173 5.42 30.41 -25.65
N GLN A 174 6.06 30.55 -24.47
CA GLN A 174 7.17 31.49 -24.29
C GLN A 174 8.35 31.18 -25.22
N THR A 175 8.66 29.91 -25.44
CA THR A 175 9.76 29.49 -26.34
C THR A 175 9.44 29.78 -27.81
N ILE A 176 8.16 29.66 -28.22
CA ILE A 176 7.70 30.07 -29.56
C ILE A 176 7.95 31.56 -29.78
N VAL A 177 7.62 32.40 -28.78
CA VAL A 177 7.83 33.86 -28.86
C VAL A 177 9.31 34.21 -29.01
N ILE A 178 10.20 33.43 -28.39
CA ILE A 178 11.66 33.69 -28.39
C ILE A 178 12.34 33.24 -29.67
N SER A 179 12.03 32.03 -30.15
CA SER A 179 12.81 31.31 -31.16
C SER A 179 11.99 30.83 -32.36
N GLY A 180 10.71 31.21 -32.42
CA GLY A 180 9.75 30.66 -33.37
C GLY A 180 9.43 29.19 -33.10
N TYR A 181 8.80 28.53 -34.07
CA TYR A 181 8.40 27.12 -33.94
C TYR A 181 9.57 26.12 -33.87
N ILE A 182 10.78 26.53 -34.27
CA ILE A 182 11.96 25.66 -34.30
C ILE A 182 12.42 25.30 -32.89
N GLY A 183 12.44 26.26 -31.95
CA GLY A 183 12.92 26.00 -30.59
C GLY A 183 12.13 24.92 -29.86
N PRO A 184 10.79 25.04 -29.71
CA PRO A 184 9.99 24.00 -29.09
C PRO A 184 10.09 22.66 -29.84
N LEU A 185 10.13 22.67 -31.18
CA LEU A 185 10.26 21.45 -31.99
C LEU A 185 11.54 20.67 -31.62
N VAL A 186 12.66 21.37 -31.48
CA VAL A 186 13.94 20.79 -31.06
C VAL A 186 13.85 20.22 -29.64
N VAL A 187 13.22 20.94 -28.71
CA VAL A 187 13.00 20.45 -27.33
C VAL A 187 12.09 19.23 -27.29
N PHE A 188 11.01 19.20 -28.09
CA PHE A 188 10.11 18.05 -28.20
C PHE A 188 10.83 16.85 -28.81
N GLY A 189 11.62 17.04 -29.87
CA GLY A 189 12.43 15.97 -30.47
C GLY A 189 13.41 15.39 -29.46
N PHE A 190 14.12 16.25 -28.72
CA PHE A 190 15.01 15.85 -27.64
C PHE A 190 14.27 15.04 -26.55
N PHE A 191 13.13 15.53 -26.09
CA PHE A 191 12.31 14.85 -25.09
C PHE A 191 11.82 13.47 -25.58
N LEU A 192 11.39 13.34 -26.84
CA LEU A 192 10.92 12.07 -27.39
C LEU A 192 12.04 11.02 -27.43
N VAL A 193 13.24 11.40 -27.83
CA VAL A 193 14.40 10.50 -27.88
C VAL A 193 14.74 10.00 -26.48
N PHE A 194 14.89 10.89 -25.51
CA PHE A 194 15.24 10.50 -24.13
C PHE A 194 14.09 9.77 -23.43
N SER A 195 12.84 10.12 -23.70
CA SER A 195 11.67 9.39 -23.19
C SER A 195 11.64 7.96 -23.70
N PHE A 196 11.98 7.73 -24.97
CA PHE A 196 12.04 6.39 -25.54
C PHE A 196 13.13 5.54 -24.88
N ILE A 197 14.34 6.09 -24.73
CA ILE A 197 15.46 5.43 -24.06
C ILE A 197 15.10 5.08 -22.60
N ASN A 198 14.58 6.06 -21.86
CA ASN A 198 14.21 5.87 -20.46
C ASN A 198 13.09 4.85 -20.28
N ARG A 199 12.08 4.86 -21.16
CA ARG A 199 10.99 3.86 -21.14
C ARG A 199 11.53 2.43 -21.27
N PHE A 200 12.48 2.21 -22.19
CA PHE A 200 13.06 0.88 -22.40
C PHE A 200 13.82 0.38 -21.16
N ILE A 201 14.63 1.24 -20.54
CA ILE A 201 15.38 0.90 -19.31
C ILE A 201 14.42 0.68 -18.13
N MET A 202 13.41 1.55 -18.00
CA MET A 202 12.45 1.54 -16.91
C MET A 202 11.65 0.24 -16.84
N SER A 203 11.22 -0.31 -17.98
CA SER A 203 10.49 -1.58 -18.01
C SER A 203 11.26 -2.70 -17.31
N SER A 204 12.60 -2.72 -17.44
CA SER A 204 13.45 -3.67 -16.74
C SER A 204 13.60 -3.35 -15.25
N VAL A 205 13.72 -2.07 -14.87
CA VAL A 205 13.85 -1.64 -13.47
C VAL A 205 12.63 -2.08 -12.65
N VAL A 206 11.44 -1.77 -13.14
CA VAL A 206 10.16 -2.07 -12.46
C VAL A 206 10.02 -3.56 -12.17
N TYR A 207 10.37 -4.42 -13.13
CA TYR A 207 10.34 -5.87 -12.94
C TYR A 207 11.25 -6.34 -11.80
N TYR A 208 12.49 -5.83 -11.74
CA TYR A 208 13.43 -6.22 -10.69
C TYR A 208 13.11 -5.62 -9.32
N VAL A 209 12.53 -4.42 -9.27
CA VAL A 209 12.00 -3.82 -8.04
C VAL A 209 10.87 -4.69 -7.49
N TYR A 210 9.90 -5.07 -8.33
CA TYR A 210 8.83 -6.00 -7.92
C TYR A 210 9.41 -7.32 -7.38
N LYS A 211 10.35 -7.94 -8.10
CA LYS A 211 10.97 -9.19 -7.67
C LYS A 211 11.73 -9.03 -6.34
N LYS A 212 12.42 -7.91 -6.14
CA LYS A 212 13.09 -7.57 -4.88
C LYS A 212 12.08 -7.51 -3.73
N GLU A 213 11.00 -6.76 -3.86
CA GLU A 213 9.99 -6.62 -2.79
C GLU A 213 9.33 -7.94 -2.41
N LYS A 214 9.08 -8.82 -3.39
CA LYS A 214 8.60 -10.18 -3.12
C LYS A 214 9.59 -10.99 -2.29
N LEU A 215 10.86 -11.04 -2.73
CA LEU A 215 11.91 -11.80 -2.05
C LEU A 215 12.22 -11.24 -0.66
N GLU A 216 12.08 -9.92 -0.47
CA GLU A 216 12.18 -9.26 0.84
C GLU A 216 11.08 -9.75 1.78
N GLY A 217 9.84 -9.84 1.29
CA GLY A 217 8.71 -10.42 2.03
C GLY A 217 8.95 -11.89 2.41
N ASP A 218 9.43 -12.70 1.46
CA ASP A 218 9.75 -14.12 1.69
C ASP A 218 10.88 -14.29 2.73
N PHE A 219 11.89 -13.41 2.70
CA PHE A 219 12.98 -13.39 3.67
C PHE A 219 12.49 -13.01 5.08
N ARG A 220 11.64 -11.99 5.21
CA ARG A 220 11.03 -11.61 6.50
C ARG A 220 10.12 -12.71 7.03
N PHE A 221 9.31 -13.33 6.16
CA PHE A 221 8.45 -14.44 6.52
C PHE A 221 9.27 -15.64 7.03
N LYS A 222 10.42 -15.94 6.40
CA LYS A 222 11.34 -16.97 6.87
C LYS A 222 11.81 -16.72 8.31
N HIS A 223 12.18 -15.49 8.63
CA HIS A 223 12.59 -15.12 9.99
C HIS A 223 11.42 -15.12 10.99
N MET A 224 10.22 -14.74 10.56
CA MET A 224 9.01 -14.87 11.37
C MET A 224 8.74 -16.33 11.73
N GLN A 225 8.87 -17.26 10.77
CA GLN A 225 8.73 -18.69 11.03
C GLN A 225 9.74 -19.21 12.05
N ILE A 226 11.00 -18.75 11.97
CA ILE A 226 12.05 -19.09 12.95
C ILE A 226 11.67 -18.58 14.34
N ARG A 227 11.18 -17.33 14.44
CA ARG A 227 10.75 -16.73 15.71
C ARG A 227 9.60 -17.52 16.35
N VAL A 228 8.55 -17.80 15.57
CA VAL A 228 7.33 -18.50 16.06
C VAL A 228 7.59 -19.97 16.41
N ASN A 229 8.57 -20.61 15.77
CA ASN A 229 8.90 -22.02 15.98
C ASN A 229 10.30 -22.19 16.61
N SER A 230 10.76 -21.21 17.39
CA SER A 230 12.12 -21.17 17.94
C SER A 230 12.41 -22.34 18.88
N GLU A 231 11.47 -22.68 19.75
CA GLU A 231 11.58 -23.80 20.68
C GLU A 231 11.58 -25.17 19.96
N PRO A 232 10.60 -25.52 19.09
CA PRO A 232 10.70 -26.74 18.27
C PRO A 232 12.00 -26.81 17.47
N MET A 233 12.44 -25.70 16.89
CA MET A 233 13.69 -25.61 16.14
C MET A 233 14.92 -25.91 17.01
N ALA A 234 14.92 -25.43 18.26
CA ALA A 234 15.96 -25.68 19.25
C ALA A 234 16.00 -27.14 19.72
N PHE A 235 14.83 -27.77 19.91
CA PHE A 235 14.76 -29.21 20.19
C PHE A 235 15.42 -30.06 19.09
N TYR A 236 15.26 -29.67 17.82
CA TYR A 236 15.94 -30.32 16.70
C TYR A 236 17.42 -29.93 16.54
N GLN A 237 17.93 -28.98 17.33
CA GLN A 237 19.26 -28.39 17.19
C GLN A 237 19.57 -27.98 15.74
N SER A 238 18.56 -27.49 15.04
CA SER A 238 18.55 -27.34 13.57
C SER A 238 19.25 -26.07 13.06
N GLY A 239 20.06 -25.41 13.91
CA GLY A 239 20.69 -24.12 13.62
C GLY A 239 21.49 -24.09 12.32
N ALA A 240 22.31 -25.11 12.05
CA ALA A 240 23.11 -25.18 10.82
C ALA A 240 22.23 -25.31 9.56
N THR A 241 21.17 -26.11 9.62
CA THR A 241 20.23 -26.30 8.51
C THR A 241 19.45 -25.03 8.21
N GLU A 242 18.94 -24.36 9.25
CA GLU A 242 18.19 -23.12 9.10
C GLU A 242 19.09 -21.93 8.71
N TYR A 243 20.36 -21.93 9.11
CA TYR A 243 21.38 -20.99 8.61
C TYR A 243 21.55 -21.12 7.09
N LEU A 244 21.75 -22.34 6.56
CA LEU A 244 21.91 -22.56 5.12
C LEU A 244 20.65 -22.16 4.33
N LYS A 245 19.46 -22.53 4.83
CA LYS A 245 18.18 -22.16 4.19
C LYS A 245 17.98 -20.65 4.18
N SER A 246 18.19 -19.97 5.30
CA SER A 246 18.01 -18.52 5.41
C SER A 246 18.99 -17.77 4.50
N ASN A 247 20.24 -18.21 4.44
CA ASN A 247 21.23 -17.64 3.53
C ASN A 247 20.90 -17.88 2.06
N SER A 248 20.31 -19.02 1.69
CA SER A 248 19.89 -19.25 0.31
C SER A 248 18.86 -18.22 -0.17
N ILE A 249 17.86 -17.91 0.67
CA ILE A 249 16.83 -16.90 0.39
C ILE A 249 17.48 -15.50 0.34
N LEU A 250 18.38 -15.20 1.28
CA LEU A 250 19.12 -13.94 1.28
C LEU A 250 19.94 -13.77 -0.01
N PHE A 251 20.66 -14.79 -0.49
CA PHE A 251 21.44 -14.69 -1.71
C PHE A 251 20.58 -14.48 -2.96
N GLU A 252 19.38 -15.06 -3.00
CA GLU A 252 18.41 -14.79 -4.07
C GLU A 252 17.92 -13.33 -4.03
N LEU A 253 17.61 -12.82 -2.83
CA LEU A 253 17.25 -11.43 -2.60
C LEU A 253 18.38 -10.48 -3.03
N LEU A 254 19.61 -10.71 -2.56
CA LEU A 254 20.79 -9.92 -2.89
C LEU A 254 21.05 -9.91 -4.40
N ARG A 255 20.93 -11.04 -5.08
CA ARG A 255 21.04 -11.10 -6.55
C ARG A 255 20.01 -10.20 -7.24
N SER A 256 18.78 -10.12 -6.71
CA SER A 256 17.78 -9.19 -7.21
C SER A 256 18.13 -7.73 -6.90
N GLN A 257 18.60 -7.44 -5.69
CA GLN A 257 19.04 -6.10 -5.28
C GLN A 257 20.21 -5.59 -6.14
N TYR A 258 21.21 -6.43 -6.44
CA TYR A 258 22.29 -6.08 -7.35
C TYR A 258 21.78 -5.75 -8.76
N ARG A 259 20.81 -6.50 -9.28
CA ARG A 259 20.21 -6.20 -10.59
C ARG A 259 19.44 -4.88 -10.58
N VAL A 260 18.70 -4.58 -9.51
CA VAL A 260 18.06 -3.26 -9.34
C VAL A 260 19.12 -2.15 -9.34
N ALA A 261 20.20 -2.30 -8.58
CA ALA A 261 21.28 -1.31 -8.51
C ALA A 261 21.94 -1.07 -9.88
N GLN A 262 22.26 -2.14 -10.63
CA GLN A 262 22.83 -2.04 -11.98
C GLN A 262 21.89 -1.33 -12.97
N LYS A 263 20.58 -1.62 -12.91
CA LYS A 263 19.60 -0.98 -13.79
C LYS A 263 19.34 0.48 -13.40
N ASN A 264 19.34 0.79 -12.11
CA ASN A 264 19.25 2.17 -11.62
C ASN A 264 20.47 2.99 -11.99
N TYR A 265 21.68 2.41 -11.98
CA TYR A 265 22.88 3.08 -12.48
C TYR A 265 22.70 3.50 -13.95
N LEU A 266 22.25 2.57 -14.80
CA LEU A 266 22.02 2.86 -16.22
C LEU A 266 20.94 3.94 -16.40
N LEU A 267 19.84 3.86 -15.66
CA LEU A 267 18.76 4.85 -15.68
C LEU A 267 19.29 6.25 -15.29
N ASN A 268 19.98 6.34 -14.14
CA ASN A 268 20.54 7.59 -13.65
C ASN A 268 21.57 8.19 -14.61
N PHE A 269 22.38 7.35 -15.26
CA PHE A 269 23.32 7.80 -16.29
C PHE A 269 22.60 8.50 -17.44
N PHE A 270 21.55 7.89 -18.01
CA PHE A 270 20.82 8.49 -19.14
C PHE A 270 20.01 9.73 -18.75
N VAL A 271 19.41 9.73 -17.55
CA VAL A 271 18.74 10.93 -17.00
C VAL A 271 19.75 12.07 -16.84
N LYS A 272 20.92 11.83 -16.26
CA LYS A 272 21.96 12.87 -16.10
C LYS A 272 22.58 13.32 -17.42
N MET A 273 22.73 12.43 -18.38
CA MET A 273 23.11 12.81 -19.74
C MET A 273 22.08 13.74 -20.39
N SER A 274 20.78 13.48 -20.18
CA SER A 274 19.69 14.36 -20.63
C SER A 274 19.82 15.76 -20.02
N ASP A 275 20.05 15.86 -18.70
CA ASP A 275 20.23 17.15 -18.01
C ASP A 275 21.37 17.97 -18.66
N TYR A 276 22.54 17.36 -18.87
CA TYR A 276 23.71 18.08 -19.40
C TYR A 276 23.60 18.42 -20.88
N ILE A 277 23.06 17.52 -21.71
CA ILE A 277 22.81 17.80 -23.13
C ILE A 277 21.76 18.90 -23.28
N GLY A 278 20.75 18.91 -22.40
CA GLY A 278 19.73 19.96 -22.33
C GLY A 278 20.30 21.37 -22.15
N ILE A 279 21.35 21.52 -21.34
CA ILE A 279 22.05 22.80 -21.16
C ILE A 279 22.69 23.28 -22.46
N ILE A 280 23.33 22.39 -23.22
CA ILE A 280 23.95 22.73 -24.51
C ILE A 280 22.87 23.06 -25.55
N LEU A 281 21.80 22.26 -25.58
CA LEU A 281 20.67 22.44 -26.48
C LEU A 281 20.03 23.83 -26.34
N ASN A 282 19.92 24.33 -25.11
CA ASN A 282 19.46 25.68 -24.83
C ASN A 282 20.26 26.74 -25.61
N TYR A 283 21.59 26.69 -25.58
CA TYR A 283 22.42 27.66 -26.29
C TYR A 283 22.30 27.56 -27.82
N ILE A 284 22.11 26.34 -28.34
CA ILE A 284 21.86 26.12 -29.77
C ILE A 284 20.53 26.78 -30.18
N ILE A 285 19.47 26.64 -29.39
CA ILE A 285 18.18 27.27 -29.66
C ILE A 285 18.28 28.80 -29.61
N LEU A 286 19.01 29.35 -28.64
CA LEU A 286 19.23 30.79 -28.53
C LEU A 286 20.06 31.37 -29.68
N ALA A 287 21.00 30.59 -30.21
CA ALA A 287 21.86 31.02 -31.30
C ALA A 287 21.08 31.33 -32.59
N ILE A 288 19.94 30.65 -32.83
CA ILE A 288 19.13 30.80 -34.05
C ILE A 288 18.68 32.26 -34.27
N PRO A 289 17.89 32.88 -33.36
CA PRO A 289 17.44 34.26 -33.57
C PRO A 289 18.58 35.29 -33.46
N ILE A 290 19.62 35.01 -32.66
CA ILE A 290 20.76 35.92 -32.48
C ILE A 290 21.57 36.01 -33.77
N PHE A 291 21.99 34.87 -34.35
CA PHE A 291 22.75 34.86 -35.59
C PHE A 291 21.92 35.19 -36.83
N ALA A 292 20.59 35.06 -36.76
CA ALA A 292 19.68 35.57 -37.78
C ALA A 292 19.51 37.10 -37.75
N GLY A 293 20.08 37.79 -36.75
CA GLY A 293 20.14 39.26 -36.70
C GLY A 293 18.94 39.96 -36.05
N PHE A 294 18.05 39.23 -35.37
CA PHE A 294 16.85 39.81 -34.74
C PHE A 294 17.13 40.74 -33.55
N TYR A 295 18.37 40.74 -33.03
CA TYR A 295 18.75 41.48 -31.81
C TYR A 295 19.91 42.47 -32.04
N ASN A 296 20.22 42.81 -33.30
CA ASN A 296 21.36 43.67 -33.64
C ASN A 296 21.23 45.11 -33.10
N ASP A 297 20.02 45.57 -32.82
CA ASP A 297 19.75 46.94 -32.35
C ASP A 297 19.92 47.11 -30.83
N LEU A 298 20.17 46.03 -30.08
CA LEU A 298 20.28 46.07 -28.62
C LEU A 298 21.70 46.39 -28.16
N SER A 299 21.82 47.13 -27.06
CA SER A 299 23.12 47.32 -26.39
C SER A 299 23.67 45.99 -25.84
N ALA A 300 24.99 45.88 -25.65
CA ALA A 300 25.60 44.66 -25.13
C ALA A 300 25.03 44.23 -23.75
N ALA A 301 24.65 45.19 -22.91
CA ALA A 301 24.00 44.93 -21.62
C ALA A 301 22.56 44.41 -21.77
N GLU A 302 21.79 44.97 -22.70
CA GLU A 302 20.43 44.53 -23.00
C GLU A 302 20.41 43.17 -23.69
N LEU A 303 21.32 42.93 -24.63
CA LEU A 303 21.51 41.64 -25.27
C LEU A 303 21.82 40.55 -24.22
N SER A 304 22.73 40.82 -23.29
CA SER A 304 23.06 39.89 -22.19
C SER A 304 21.86 39.61 -21.28
N SER A 305 21.07 40.63 -20.99
CA SER A 305 19.84 40.52 -20.20
C SER A 305 18.77 39.67 -20.90
N VAL A 306 18.59 39.84 -22.21
CA VAL A 306 17.66 39.05 -23.04
C VAL A 306 18.13 37.60 -23.17
N ILE A 307 19.42 37.37 -23.42
CA ILE A 307 20.01 36.02 -23.47
C ILE A 307 19.74 35.28 -22.17
N SER A 308 20.01 35.91 -21.02
CA SER A 308 19.78 35.28 -19.71
C SER A 308 18.32 34.96 -19.45
N LYS A 309 17.39 35.86 -19.80
CA LYS A 309 15.94 35.62 -19.66
C LYS A 309 15.47 34.46 -20.54
N ASN A 310 15.90 34.46 -21.80
CA ASN A 310 15.48 33.45 -22.77
C ASN A 310 16.10 32.08 -22.43
N ALA A 311 17.35 32.06 -21.97
CA ALA A 311 18.01 30.87 -21.47
C ALA A 311 17.26 30.24 -20.29
N PHE A 312 16.83 31.05 -19.32
CA PHE A 312 16.03 30.55 -18.21
C PHE A 312 14.74 29.86 -18.71
N ILE A 313 14.00 30.48 -19.61
CA ILE A 313 12.74 29.93 -20.14
C ILE A 313 12.96 28.58 -20.82
N ILE A 314 13.97 28.47 -21.69
CA ILE A 314 14.27 27.23 -22.43
C ILE A 314 14.81 26.14 -21.51
N ILE A 315 15.77 26.47 -20.62
CA ILE A 315 16.28 25.51 -19.61
C ILE A 315 15.14 25.02 -18.72
N TYR A 316 14.25 25.92 -18.29
CA TYR A 316 13.11 25.54 -17.46
C TYR A 316 12.15 24.61 -18.20
N LEU A 317 11.89 24.84 -19.49
CA LEU A 317 11.11 23.93 -20.33
C LEU A 317 11.75 22.53 -20.39
N ILE A 318 13.05 22.45 -20.67
CA ILE A 318 13.80 21.19 -20.74
C ILE A 318 13.78 20.47 -19.39
N ASN A 319 13.97 21.20 -18.29
CA ASN A 319 13.92 20.63 -16.94
C ASN A 319 12.53 20.09 -16.58
N ASN A 320 11.44 20.72 -17.02
CA ASN A 320 10.08 20.18 -16.80
C ASN A 320 9.84 18.88 -17.56
N PHE A 321 10.36 18.77 -18.79
CA PHE A 321 10.33 17.52 -19.54
C PHE A 321 11.17 16.42 -18.88
N THR A 322 12.35 16.76 -18.36
CA THR A 322 13.19 15.79 -17.63
C THR A 322 12.56 15.38 -16.30
N ARG A 323 11.92 16.32 -15.59
CA ARG A 323 11.14 16.02 -14.39
C ARG A 323 9.99 15.05 -14.66
N LEU A 324 9.31 15.14 -15.82
CA LEU A 324 8.29 14.15 -16.20
C LEU A 324 8.87 12.74 -16.35
N ILE A 325 10.09 12.63 -16.86
CA ILE A 325 10.81 11.34 -16.93
C ILE A 325 11.09 10.83 -15.52
N ASP A 326 11.60 11.67 -14.61
CA ASP A 326 11.85 11.25 -13.22
C ASP A 326 10.57 10.81 -12.51
N LEU A 327 9.47 11.56 -12.68
CA LEU A 327 8.16 11.24 -12.12
C LEU A 327 7.62 9.92 -12.66
N SER A 328 7.99 9.52 -13.88
CA SER A 328 7.53 8.26 -14.47
C SER A 328 8.05 7.03 -13.71
N VAL A 329 9.19 7.13 -13.01
CA VAL A 329 9.69 6.07 -12.12
C VAL A 329 8.74 5.86 -10.95
N ASN A 330 8.44 6.95 -10.23
CA ASN A 330 7.53 6.93 -9.09
C ASN A 330 6.11 6.56 -9.52
N ALA A 331 5.67 6.97 -10.71
CA ALA A 331 4.39 6.56 -11.28
C ALA A 331 4.35 5.05 -11.58
N ALA A 332 5.42 4.48 -12.12
CA ALA A 332 5.50 3.04 -12.38
C ALA A 332 5.55 2.21 -11.08
N MET A 333 6.28 2.68 -10.05
CA MET A 333 6.27 2.07 -8.72
C MET A 333 4.87 2.13 -8.09
N THR A 334 4.24 3.30 -8.10
CA THR A 334 2.86 3.48 -7.63
C THR A 334 1.92 2.53 -8.36
N ALA A 335 2.07 2.40 -9.69
CA ALA A 335 1.23 1.51 -10.47
C ALA A 335 1.39 0.03 -10.09
N GLY A 336 2.65 -0.41 -9.89
CA GLY A 336 2.96 -1.76 -9.45
C GLY A 336 2.39 -2.08 -8.07
N LEU A 337 2.55 -1.17 -7.11
CA LEU A 337 2.00 -1.33 -5.76
C LEU A 337 0.47 -1.27 -5.74
N ALA A 338 -0.12 -0.33 -6.47
CA ALA A 338 -1.57 -0.23 -6.62
C ALA A 338 -2.18 -1.48 -7.29
N HIS A 339 -1.45 -2.15 -8.18
CA HIS A 339 -1.88 -3.45 -8.71
C HIS A 339 -1.91 -4.53 -7.63
N ARG A 340 -0.85 -4.64 -6.80
CA ARG A 340 -0.78 -5.63 -5.70
C ARG A 340 -1.84 -5.39 -4.63
N VAL A 341 -1.97 -4.14 -4.19
CA VAL A 341 -2.96 -3.70 -3.20
C VAL A 341 -4.39 -3.84 -3.76
N GLY A 342 -4.60 -3.44 -5.02
CA GLY A 342 -5.88 -3.56 -5.71
C GLY A 342 -6.32 -5.01 -5.91
N LEU A 343 -5.40 -5.92 -6.24
CA LEU A 343 -5.68 -7.35 -6.36
C LEU A 343 -6.16 -7.94 -5.03
N LEU A 344 -5.49 -7.62 -3.91
CA LEU A 344 -5.90 -8.05 -2.58
C LEU A 344 -7.33 -7.56 -2.26
N PHE A 345 -7.62 -6.29 -2.55
CA PHE A 345 -8.93 -5.72 -2.29
C PHE A 345 -10.04 -6.33 -3.17
N GLU A 346 -9.74 -6.58 -4.45
CA GLU A 346 -10.66 -7.29 -5.34
C GLU A 346 -10.98 -8.69 -4.83
N THR A 347 -9.96 -9.44 -4.39
CA THR A 347 -10.17 -10.77 -3.81
C THR A 347 -11.02 -10.71 -2.54
N LEU A 348 -10.78 -9.74 -1.66
CA LEU A 348 -11.61 -9.54 -0.45
C LEU A 348 -13.08 -9.26 -0.81
N LEU A 349 -13.33 -8.36 -1.77
CA LEU A 349 -14.68 -8.06 -2.21
C LEU A 349 -15.35 -9.21 -2.97
N GLN A 350 -14.59 -9.96 -3.77
CA GLN A 350 -15.09 -11.15 -4.44
C GLN A 350 -15.52 -12.19 -3.40
N LEU A 351 -14.68 -12.48 -2.40
CA LEU A 351 -15.00 -13.42 -1.33
C LEU A 351 -16.21 -12.97 -0.50
N LYS A 352 -16.35 -11.67 -0.26
CA LYS A 352 -17.51 -11.08 0.41
C LYS A 352 -18.80 -11.21 -0.39
N ASN A 353 -18.73 -10.98 -1.71
CA ASN A 353 -19.92 -10.96 -2.58
C ASN A 353 -20.31 -12.34 -3.11
N SER A 354 -19.35 -13.26 -3.24
CA SER A 354 -19.69 -14.65 -3.47
C SER A 354 -20.50 -15.11 -2.26
N GLU A 355 -21.78 -15.41 -2.47
CA GLU A 355 -22.79 -15.92 -1.51
C GLU A 355 -22.40 -17.27 -0.85
N LYS A 356 -21.10 -17.55 -0.71
CA LYS A 356 -20.55 -18.53 0.21
C LYS A 356 -20.01 -17.86 1.48
N PRO A 357 -20.73 -16.97 2.21
CA PRO A 357 -20.47 -16.88 3.62
C PRO A 357 -21.02 -18.18 4.21
N LEU A 358 -20.14 -19.16 4.35
CA LEU A 358 -20.37 -20.41 5.10
C LEU A 358 -20.69 -20.17 6.59
N ILE A 359 -20.91 -18.90 6.98
CA ILE A 359 -21.45 -18.44 8.25
C ILE A 359 -22.99 -18.41 8.24
N THR A 360 -23.66 -18.59 7.10
CA THR A 360 -25.11 -18.86 7.05
C THR A 360 -25.52 -20.14 7.79
N THR A 361 -24.54 -20.93 8.25
CA THR A 361 -24.75 -22.04 9.18
C THR A 361 -25.28 -21.59 10.55
N TYR A 362 -24.93 -20.37 10.99
CA TYR A 362 -25.33 -19.82 12.30
C TYR A 362 -26.37 -18.71 12.15
N ALA A 363 -27.23 -18.54 13.15
CA ALA A 363 -28.18 -17.43 13.17
C ALA A 363 -27.42 -16.08 13.18
N ASN A 364 -27.66 -15.23 12.17
CA ASN A 364 -27.05 -13.89 12.07
C ASN A 364 -27.36 -13.06 13.33
N SER A 365 -26.33 -12.60 14.04
CA SER A 365 -26.47 -11.72 15.21
C SER A 365 -27.00 -10.32 14.87
N THR A 366 -26.95 -9.90 13.60
CA THR A 366 -27.26 -8.53 13.18
C THR A 366 -28.69 -8.30 12.66
N GLU A 367 -29.44 -9.33 12.26
CA GLU A 367 -30.74 -9.15 11.56
C GLU A 367 -31.99 -9.36 12.43
N ARG A 368 -31.87 -9.65 13.73
CA ARG A 368 -33.05 -9.95 14.58
C ARG A 368 -33.27 -9.12 15.84
N ARG A 369 -32.43 -8.11 16.12
CA ARG A 369 -32.68 -7.23 17.29
C ARG A 369 -33.91 -6.31 17.11
N SER A 370 -34.49 -6.19 15.91
CA SER A 370 -35.61 -5.28 15.62
C SER A 370 -36.97 -5.94 15.35
N SER A 371 -37.10 -7.27 15.47
CA SER A 371 -38.40 -7.94 15.31
C SER A 371 -38.49 -9.16 16.21
N LEU A 372 -38.67 -8.93 17.50
CA LEU A 372 -39.12 -9.94 18.45
C LEU A 372 -40.64 -9.82 18.58
N THR A 373 -41.37 -10.63 17.81
CA THR A 373 -42.65 -11.17 18.25
C THR A 373 -42.35 -12.57 18.79
N GLU A 374 -42.81 -12.83 20.01
CA GLU A 374 -42.42 -13.96 20.86
C GLU A 374 -42.89 -15.35 20.39
N ASP A 375 -43.55 -15.46 19.23
CA ASP A 375 -44.33 -16.66 18.88
C ASP A 375 -43.73 -17.57 17.79
N SER A 376 -42.41 -17.58 17.55
CA SER A 376 -41.82 -18.53 16.57
C SER A 376 -40.45 -19.13 16.91
N PHE A 377 -40.04 -19.14 18.19
CA PHE A 377 -39.01 -20.06 18.67
C PHE A 377 -39.68 -21.32 19.23
N SER A 378 -40.10 -22.23 18.36
CA SER A 378 -40.15 -23.63 18.75
C SER A 378 -38.71 -24.04 19.08
N CYS A 379 -38.34 -24.05 20.35
CA CYS A 379 -37.06 -24.52 20.87
C CYS A 379 -36.84 -25.97 20.46
N SER A 380 -36.28 -26.20 19.27
CA SER A 380 -35.70 -27.49 18.95
C SER A 380 -34.50 -27.68 19.88
N ASN A 381 -34.50 -28.74 20.69
CA ASN A 381 -33.40 -29.15 21.58
C ASN A 381 -32.13 -29.60 20.82
N VAL A 382 -31.82 -28.95 19.70
CA VAL A 382 -30.90 -29.40 18.67
C VAL A 382 -29.79 -28.36 18.55
N ALA A 383 -28.57 -28.76 18.87
CA ALA A 383 -27.38 -27.93 18.73
C ALA A 383 -26.91 -27.88 17.27
N PHE A 384 -26.82 -29.03 16.59
CA PHE A 384 -26.40 -29.12 15.19
C PHE A 384 -27.21 -30.15 14.43
N LYS A 385 -27.53 -29.83 13.18
CA LYS A 385 -28.13 -30.78 12.24
C LYS A 385 -27.33 -30.77 10.95
N VAL A 386 -26.75 -31.92 10.62
CA VAL A 386 -25.91 -32.16 9.45
C VAL A 386 -26.62 -33.18 8.57
N GLN A 387 -26.91 -32.85 7.31
CA GLN A 387 -27.63 -33.72 6.39
C GLN A 387 -26.85 -33.92 5.09
N ASN A 388 -26.48 -35.16 4.80
CA ASN A 388 -25.79 -35.60 3.57
C ASN A 388 -24.57 -34.74 3.21
N VAL A 389 -23.80 -34.33 4.22
CA VAL A 389 -22.66 -33.45 4.01
C VAL A 389 -21.48 -34.23 3.47
N SER A 390 -20.96 -33.78 2.33
CA SER A 390 -19.72 -34.28 1.76
C SER A 390 -18.71 -33.13 1.66
N TYR A 391 -17.46 -33.38 2.05
CA TYR A 391 -16.41 -32.37 2.02
C TYR A 391 -15.06 -32.93 1.60
N ASN A 392 -14.27 -32.05 0.99
CA ASN A 392 -12.98 -32.36 0.38
C ASN A 392 -11.87 -31.65 1.12
N ILE A 393 -10.63 -32.13 0.95
CA ILE A 393 -9.45 -31.39 1.41
C ILE A 393 -9.35 -30.08 0.60
N PRO A 394 -9.23 -28.91 1.23
CA PRO A 394 -8.95 -27.66 0.53
C PRO A 394 -7.78 -27.83 -0.41
N ARG A 395 -7.92 -27.34 -1.66
CA ARG A 395 -6.90 -27.42 -2.73
C ARG A 395 -6.71 -28.81 -3.36
N SER A 396 -7.48 -29.82 -2.95
CA SER A 396 -7.48 -31.16 -3.54
C SER A 396 -8.90 -31.64 -3.84
N ASN A 397 -9.07 -32.48 -4.85
CA ASN A 397 -10.35 -33.13 -5.15
C ASN A 397 -10.58 -34.40 -4.33
N VAL A 398 -9.68 -34.70 -3.38
CA VAL A 398 -9.82 -35.85 -2.49
C VAL A 398 -10.96 -35.60 -1.50
N ILE A 399 -11.97 -36.45 -1.59
CA ILE A 399 -13.13 -36.46 -0.70
C ILE A 399 -12.72 -37.13 0.62
N LEU A 400 -12.85 -36.41 1.73
CA LEU A 400 -12.55 -36.95 3.07
C LEU A 400 -13.73 -37.71 3.65
N CYS A 401 -14.94 -37.19 3.43
CA CYS A 401 -16.16 -37.76 3.98
C CYS A 401 -17.30 -37.60 2.96
N LYS A 402 -18.13 -38.64 2.83
CA LYS A 402 -19.29 -38.69 1.93
C LYS A 402 -20.56 -38.87 2.74
N ASN A 403 -21.58 -38.07 2.41
CA ASN A 403 -22.96 -38.20 2.90
C ASN A 403 -23.08 -38.34 4.43
N LEU A 404 -22.35 -37.52 5.18
CA LEU A 404 -22.42 -37.52 6.63
C LEU A 404 -23.76 -36.93 7.09
N THR A 405 -24.49 -37.69 7.91
CA THR A 405 -25.77 -37.26 8.48
C THR A 405 -25.77 -37.55 9.98
N PHE A 406 -25.91 -36.51 10.80
CA PHE A 406 -26.08 -36.65 12.24
C PHE A 406 -26.77 -35.42 12.85
N GLN A 407 -27.29 -35.58 14.06
CA GLN A 407 -27.95 -34.53 14.81
C GLN A 407 -27.42 -34.53 16.25
N LEU A 408 -26.99 -33.38 16.74
CA LEU A 408 -26.54 -33.18 18.12
C LEU A 408 -27.63 -32.47 18.92
N GLN A 409 -27.94 -32.99 20.10
CA GLN A 409 -28.89 -32.39 21.03
C GLN A 409 -28.17 -31.66 22.16
N ILE A 410 -28.81 -30.62 22.70
CA ILE A 410 -28.24 -29.87 23.83
C ILE A 410 -28.22 -30.78 25.07
N GLY A 411 -27.14 -30.69 25.86
CA GLY A 411 -26.94 -31.53 27.04
C GLY A 411 -26.38 -32.93 26.75
N THR A 412 -26.11 -33.26 25.48
CA THR A 412 -25.46 -34.52 25.11
C THR A 412 -23.97 -34.32 24.87
N ASN A 413 -23.14 -35.18 25.48
CA ASN A 413 -21.70 -35.20 25.25
C ASN A 413 -21.38 -36.24 24.18
N VAL A 414 -20.80 -35.82 23.06
CA VAL A 414 -20.46 -36.71 21.94
C VAL A 414 -18.95 -36.73 21.73
N LEU A 415 -18.36 -37.92 21.75
CA LEU A 415 -16.94 -38.14 21.50
C LEU A 415 -16.69 -38.52 20.04
N LEU A 416 -15.89 -37.73 19.32
CA LEU A 416 -15.45 -38.03 17.96
C LEU A 416 -14.08 -38.73 17.97
N THR A 417 -14.07 -40.04 17.70
CA THR A 417 -12.85 -40.87 17.64
C THR A 417 -12.57 -41.41 16.23
N GLY A 418 -11.34 -41.89 16.00
CA GLY A 418 -10.87 -42.40 14.70
C GLY A 418 -9.35 -42.35 14.56
N GLU A 419 -8.81 -42.84 13.45
CA GLU A 419 -7.37 -42.77 13.17
C GLU A 419 -6.90 -41.33 12.95
N SER A 420 -5.60 -41.07 13.12
CA SER A 420 -5.03 -39.77 12.76
C SER A 420 -5.11 -39.58 11.24
N GLY A 421 -5.56 -38.41 10.79
CA GLY A 421 -5.70 -38.10 9.37
C GLY A 421 -7.05 -38.49 8.73
N CYS A 422 -7.96 -39.17 9.45
CA CYS A 422 -9.29 -39.51 8.90
C CYS A 422 -10.26 -38.32 8.71
N GLY A 423 -9.83 -37.10 9.07
CA GLY A 423 -10.60 -35.88 8.85
C GLY A 423 -11.40 -35.35 10.05
N LYS A 424 -11.14 -35.83 11.28
CA LYS A 424 -11.82 -35.33 12.51
C LYS A 424 -11.78 -33.81 12.68
N SER A 425 -10.58 -33.23 12.64
CA SER A 425 -10.42 -31.77 12.71
C SER A 425 -10.99 -31.06 11.47
N SER A 426 -11.02 -31.75 10.32
CA SER A 426 -11.62 -31.21 9.09
C SER A 426 -13.14 -31.13 9.19
N LEU A 427 -13.79 -32.13 9.81
CA LEU A 427 -15.22 -32.10 10.11
C LEU A 427 -15.57 -30.89 10.99
N LEU A 428 -14.79 -30.64 12.04
CA LEU A 428 -14.99 -29.47 12.90
C LEU A 428 -14.84 -28.15 12.12
N ARG A 429 -13.89 -28.05 11.18
CA ARG A 429 -13.74 -26.87 10.31
C ARG A 429 -14.90 -26.68 9.35
N VAL A 430 -15.52 -27.77 8.88
CA VAL A 430 -16.69 -27.71 8.01
C VAL A 430 -17.92 -27.30 8.81
N ILE A 431 -18.11 -27.85 10.01
CA ILE A 431 -19.19 -27.48 10.92
C ILE A 431 -19.06 -26.02 11.36
N SER A 432 -17.84 -25.55 11.64
CA SER A 432 -17.56 -24.17 12.05
C SER A 432 -17.60 -23.15 10.91
N GLY A 433 -17.94 -23.56 9.69
CA GLY A 433 -18.00 -22.67 8.51
C GLY A 433 -16.64 -22.22 7.96
N LEU A 434 -15.52 -22.77 8.43
CA LEU A 434 -14.18 -22.45 7.94
C LEU A 434 -13.89 -23.13 6.59
N TRP A 435 -14.39 -24.34 6.37
CA TRP A 435 -14.20 -25.08 5.12
C TRP A 435 -15.50 -25.16 4.32
N PRO A 436 -15.46 -24.92 2.99
CA PRO A 436 -16.61 -25.17 2.14
C PRO A 436 -16.94 -26.66 2.08
N HIS A 437 -18.23 -27.00 2.18
CA HIS A 437 -18.73 -28.33 1.86
C HIS A 437 -19.15 -28.40 0.37
N ALA A 438 -19.02 -29.58 -0.22
CA ALA A 438 -19.36 -29.81 -1.64
C ALA A 438 -20.85 -30.11 -1.84
N SER A 439 -21.49 -30.76 -0.87
CA SER A 439 -22.91 -31.11 -0.89
C SER A 439 -23.46 -31.19 0.53
N GLY A 440 -24.79 -31.20 0.65
CA GLY A 440 -25.51 -31.33 1.91
C GLY A 440 -25.83 -29.98 2.57
N THR A 441 -26.43 -30.02 3.74
CA THR A 441 -26.80 -28.84 4.52
C THR A 441 -26.35 -28.98 5.97
N ILE A 442 -25.85 -27.88 6.52
CA ILE A 442 -25.50 -27.75 7.94
C ILE A 442 -26.34 -26.61 8.49
N SER A 443 -27.16 -26.90 9.48
CA SER A 443 -27.94 -25.88 10.20
C SER A 443 -27.59 -25.90 11.68
N CYS A 444 -27.26 -24.72 12.20
CA CYS A 444 -27.06 -24.46 13.62
C CYS A 444 -28.03 -23.36 14.08
N PRO A 445 -29.03 -23.69 14.93
CA PRO A 445 -30.02 -22.70 15.39
C PRO A 445 -29.48 -21.75 16.48
N HIS A 446 -28.24 -21.94 16.95
CA HIS A 446 -27.60 -21.12 17.99
C HIS A 446 -26.56 -20.19 17.37
N TYR A 447 -26.28 -19.06 18.04
CA TYR A 447 -25.25 -18.11 17.62
C TYR A 447 -23.86 -18.54 18.08
N LEU A 448 -22.85 -17.97 17.43
CA LEU A 448 -21.45 -18.08 17.85
C LEU A 448 -21.18 -17.05 18.96
N GLY A 449 -20.55 -17.43 20.07
CA GLY A 449 -20.20 -16.51 21.15
C GLY A 449 -20.48 -17.04 22.56
N SER A 450 -20.36 -16.15 23.55
CA SER A 450 -20.45 -16.41 24.99
C SER A 450 -21.70 -17.17 25.42
N ASP A 451 -22.86 -16.76 24.91
CA ASP A 451 -24.13 -17.38 25.28
C ASP A 451 -24.58 -18.48 24.28
N GLY A 452 -23.69 -18.92 23.39
CA GLY A 452 -24.00 -19.87 22.30
C GLY A 452 -22.95 -20.96 22.13
N ILE A 453 -22.35 -21.05 20.95
CA ILE A 453 -21.33 -22.06 20.63
C ILE A 453 -19.93 -21.44 20.62
N MET A 454 -19.01 -22.11 21.30
CA MET A 454 -17.59 -21.79 21.30
C MET A 454 -16.79 -22.95 20.67
N PHE A 455 -15.89 -22.63 19.74
CA PHE A 455 -14.96 -23.60 19.17
C PHE A 455 -13.58 -23.41 19.79
N LEU A 456 -13.00 -24.51 20.28
CA LEU A 456 -11.63 -24.53 20.77
C LEU A 456 -10.71 -25.12 19.67
N PRO A 457 -9.73 -24.36 19.17
CA PRO A 457 -8.81 -24.85 18.15
C PRO A 457 -7.83 -25.87 18.73
N GLN A 458 -7.38 -26.80 17.88
CA GLN A 458 -6.38 -27.81 18.29
C GLN A 458 -5.04 -27.18 18.73
N LYS A 459 -4.65 -26.06 18.10
CA LYS A 459 -3.55 -25.21 18.57
C LYS A 459 -4.17 -23.99 19.25
N PRO A 460 -3.91 -23.75 20.54
CA PRO A 460 -4.45 -22.59 21.22
C PRO A 460 -3.94 -21.31 20.55
N TYR A 461 -4.78 -20.29 20.51
CA TYR A 461 -4.43 -18.97 20.02
C TYR A 461 -4.39 -18.01 21.20
N LEU A 462 -3.24 -17.39 21.42
CA LEU A 462 -3.06 -16.32 22.39
C LEU A 462 -2.90 -15.01 21.62
N THR A 463 -3.69 -14.01 21.97
CA THR A 463 -3.61 -12.68 21.35
C THR A 463 -2.50 -11.85 22.01
N ASN A 464 -2.15 -10.70 21.45
CA ASN A 464 -1.37 -9.71 22.20
C ASN A 464 -2.30 -9.04 23.22
N GLY A 465 -1.89 -8.97 24.50
CA GLY A 465 -2.76 -8.41 25.51
C GLY A 465 -2.43 -8.75 26.96
N SER A 466 -3.31 -8.36 27.86
CA SER A 466 -3.27 -8.79 29.26
C SER A 466 -3.81 -10.20 29.45
N LEU A 467 -3.60 -10.81 30.62
CA LEU A 467 -4.19 -12.11 30.96
C LEU A 467 -5.72 -12.04 30.93
N LEU A 468 -6.30 -10.92 31.38
CA LEU A 468 -7.73 -10.67 31.26
C LEU A 468 -8.18 -10.76 29.80
N GLN A 469 -7.47 -10.08 28.88
CA GLN A 469 -7.78 -10.10 27.46
C GLN A 469 -7.66 -11.50 26.82
N GLN A 470 -6.79 -12.36 27.34
CA GLN A 470 -6.75 -13.78 26.91
C GLN A 470 -7.97 -14.55 27.35
N ILE A 471 -8.39 -14.38 28.61
CA ILE A 471 -9.48 -15.17 29.22
C ILE A 471 -10.84 -14.80 28.62
N ILE A 472 -11.08 -13.51 28.39
CA ILE A 472 -12.35 -13.02 27.83
C ILE A 472 -12.44 -13.16 26.31
N TYR A 473 -11.35 -13.57 25.63
CA TYR A 473 -11.35 -13.77 24.18
C TYR A 473 -12.42 -14.80 23.78
N PRO A 474 -13.29 -14.52 22.78
CA PRO A 474 -13.18 -13.52 21.71
C PRO A 474 -13.82 -12.15 21.97
N GLU A 475 -14.31 -11.87 23.18
CA GLU A 475 -14.97 -10.60 23.51
C GLU A 475 -13.95 -9.47 23.77
N TYR A 476 -14.37 -8.22 23.53
CA TYR A 476 -13.49 -7.06 23.68
C TYR A 476 -13.63 -6.42 25.06
N GLU A 477 -12.49 -6.06 25.66
CA GLU A 477 -12.35 -5.58 27.04
C GLU A 477 -13.33 -4.46 27.42
N LYS A 478 -13.65 -3.54 26.50
CA LYS A 478 -14.56 -2.41 26.75
C LYS A 478 -15.97 -2.80 27.21
N THR A 479 -16.38 -4.06 27.03
CA THR A 479 -17.67 -4.58 27.51
C THR A 479 -17.65 -4.93 29.00
N PHE A 480 -16.48 -5.17 29.60
CA PHE A 480 -16.31 -5.69 30.96
C PHE A 480 -15.62 -4.73 31.95
N ILE A 481 -15.23 -3.54 31.49
CA ILE A 481 -14.54 -2.57 32.34
C ILE A 481 -15.53 -2.06 33.42
N HIS A 482 -15.35 -2.58 34.64
CA HIS A 482 -15.79 -2.09 35.98
C HIS A 482 -16.74 -2.94 36.84
N ASP A 483 -17.03 -4.21 36.52
CA ASP A 483 -17.81 -5.04 37.46
C ASP A 483 -16.90 -5.93 38.32
N SER A 484 -16.81 -5.63 39.63
CA SER A 484 -16.02 -6.41 40.61
C SER A 484 -16.41 -7.89 40.63
N ILE A 485 -17.69 -8.18 40.35
CA ILE A 485 -18.27 -9.52 40.27
C ILE A 485 -17.64 -10.35 39.14
N THR A 486 -17.27 -9.72 38.03
CA THR A 486 -16.67 -10.42 36.88
C THR A 486 -15.25 -10.87 37.20
N THR A 487 -14.49 -10.02 37.89
CA THR A 487 -13.11 -10.33 38.30
C THR A 487 -13.07 -11.49 39.29
N GLU A 488 -13.98 -11.54 40.26
CA GLU A 488 -14.10 -12.68 41.19
C GLU A 488 -14.48 -13.98 40.47
N ARG A 489 -15.37 -13.93 39.48
CA ARG A 489 -15.71 -15.09 38.65
C ARG A 489 -14.50 -15.61 37.89
N ILE A 490 -13.67 -14.73 37.34
CA ILE A 490 -12.45 -15.10 36.62
C ILE A 490 -11.47 -15.81 37.55
N PHE A 491 -11.24 -15.29 38.77
CA PHE A 491 -10.40 -15.96 39.76
C PHE A 491 -10.94 -17.34 40.15
N ASN A 492 -12.25 -17.47 40.35
CA ASN A 492 -12.87 -18.77 40.63
C ASN A 492 -12.70 -19.76 39.46
N TYR A 493 -12.76 -19.29 38.21
CA TYR A 493 -12.50 -20.16 37.06
C TYR A 493 -11.03 -20.56 36.96
N LEU A 494 -10.10 -19.64 37.21
CA LEU A 494 -8.66 -19.92 37.24
C LEU A 494 -8.30 -20.96 38.33
N ASP A 495 -8.97 -20.89 39.48
CA ASP A 495 -8.81 -21.86 40.56
C ASP A 495 -9.32 -23.25 40.13
N ARG A 496 -10.49 -23.31 39.50
CA ARG A 496 -11.06 -24.57 38.98
C ARG A 496 -10.18 -25.24 37.92
N VAL A 497 -9.47 -24.46 37.10
CA VAL A 497 -8.54 -25.00 36.09
C VAL A 497 -7.09 -25.11 36.60
N GLN A 498 -6.86 -24.87 37.89
CA GLN A 498 -5.55 -24.97 38.55
C GLN A 498 -4.48 -24.05 37.94
N LEU A 499 -4.85 -22.85 37.49
CA LEU A 499 -3.96 -21.85 36.88
C LEU A 499 -3.75 -20.61 37.77
N ASN A 500 -3.99 -20.70 39.08
CA ASN A 500 -3.79 -19.57 40.01
C ASN A 500 -2.35 -19.04 40.01
N ASP A 501 -1.36 -19.93 39.88
CA ASP A 501 0.06 -19.55 39.87
C ASP A 501 0.39 -18.63 38.69
N LEU A 502 -0.33 -18.75 37.57
CA LEU A 502 -0.12 -17.92 36.38
C LEU A 502 -0.44 -16.45 36.66
N VAL A 503 -1.41 -16.16 37.53
CA VAL A 503 -1.70 -14.79 38.00
C VAL A 503 -0.50 -14.25 38.78
N SER A 504 0.14 -15.08 39.60
CA SER A 504 1.32 -14.66 40.36
C SER A 504 2.53 -14.38 39.46
N CYS A 505 2.72 -15.16 38.38
CA CYS A 505 3.76 -14.93 37.38
C CYS A 505 3.53 -13.64 36.57
N VAL A 506 2.28 -13.34 36.23
CA VAL A 506 1.89 -12.16 35.44
C VAL A 506 1.74 -10.89 36.32
N GLY A 507 1.61 -11.07 37.63
CA GLY A 507 1.47 -10.01 38.63
C GLY A 507 0.06 -9.44 38.74
N ARG A 508 -0.56 -9.00 37.63
CA ARG A 508 -1.94 -8.47 37.61
C ARG A 508 -2.70 -8.94 36.37
N LEU A 509 -4.02 -9.13 36.48
CA LEU A 509 -4.88 -9.52 35.36
C LEU A 509 -4.80 -8.56 34.17
N ASP A 510 -4.65 -7.26 34.44
CA ASP A 510 -4.58 -6.20 33.42
C ASP A 510 -3.14 -5.86 32.98
N ALA A 511 -2.14 -6.56 33.54
CA ALA A 511 -0.75 -6.33 33.14
C ALA A 511 -0.56 -6.76 31.68
N LYS A 512 0.09 -5.91 30.88
CA LYS A 512 0.48 -6.27 29.52
C LYS A 512 1.59 -7.30 29.58
N VAL A 513 1.36 -8.44 28.95
CA VAL A 513 2.34 -9.54 28.84
C VAL A 513 2.56 -9.85 27.37
N GLU A 514 3.80 -10.16 27.02
CA GLU A 514 4.13 -10.72 25.71
C GLU A 514 3.94 -12.25 25.78
N TRP A 515 2.97 -12.78 25.04
CA TRP A 515 2.58 -14.19 25.05
C TRP A 515 3.34 -15.05 24.02
N ASN A 516 4.36 -14.49 23.37
CA ASN A 516 5.12 -15.12 22.26
C ASN A 516 6.54 -15.49 22.65
#